data_AF-A0A6L8T4Y5-F1
#
_entry.id   AF-A0A6L8T4Y5-F1
#
_cell.length_a   1.000
_cell.length_b   1.000
_cell.length_c   1.000
_cell.angle_alpha   90.00
_cell.angle_beta   90.00
_cell.angle_gamma   90.00
#
_symmetry.space_group_name_H-M   'P 1'
#
loop_
_entity.id
_entity.type
_entity.pdbx_description
1 polymer ?
#
loop_
_entity_poly.entity_id
_entity_poly.type
_entity_poly.pdbx_seq_one_letter_code
_entity_poly.pdbx_strand_id
1 'polypeptide(L)'
;MDLFSILTLIGGLALFLYGMNAMGDGLAKVSGGKLEKILENLTSNPIKAVLLGAGVTAVIQSSSATTVMVVGFVNSGIMKLSQAVGVIMGANIGTTITSWILSLTGIQSDNFIIQMFKPTSFSPVLAIIGVIFILFINDSKKKDIGSIFIGFAILMYGMDMMSSAVKPLAEVPEFTNLLLKFSNPLLGVIAGALLTAVIQSSSASVGILQALCLTGAVPFSAAIPIIMGQNIGTCITAILSAIGAKKNAKRAAAVHLYFNLIGTVIFMTVFYLINAVVGFSFFHQAATPAGIAVIHSVFNVTATIILLPFAKGLEKLACLTIRDKKEDVVVSAEDREFMILEPRFLEKPAFAVEQSRNAARKMAEESHNALFTALSLVDKYSEEGVERVENMESKVDRYEDELGTYLVKLSHKDISEADSHSLSIMLHCIGDFERISDHAVNIMESAQELYEKGLKFSENAKKDLEVLGQAVEDIVNTAYEVFDKQDMKLAEKIEPLEEVIDELSKEVKRRHVQRLRNGECTIEMGFILSDITTCLERVADHCSNIGVCVTQVNEDLYDTHSHLNIVKSHPDETFYHELEDARIKYQLS
;
A
#
# COMPACT_ATOMS: atom_id res chain seq x y z
N MET A 1 -23.24 7.78 -37.43
CA MET A 1 -21.79 7.96 -37.22
C MET A 1 -21.07 7.33 -38.39
N ASP A 2 -20.09 8.03 -38.93
CA ASP A 2 -19.08 7.39 -39.77
C ASP A 2 -18.05 6.65 -38.89
N LEU A 3 -17.19 5.84 -39.53
CA LEU A 3 -16.15 5.09 -38.84
C LEU A 3 -15.19 6.02 -38.08
N PHE A 4 -14.89 7.20 -38.63
CA PHE A 4 -13.99 8.18 -38.00
C PHE A 4 -14.55 8.71 -36.68
N SER A 5 -15.86 8.99 -36.59
CA SER A 5 -16.49 9.42 -35.34
C SER A 5 -16.40 8.35 -34.26
N ILE A 6 -16.53 7.07 -34.63
CA ILE A 6 -16.38 5.96 -33.69
C ILE A 6 -14.93 5.86 -33.20
N LEU A 7 -13.96 5.98 -34.10
CA LEU A 7 -12.54 5.97 -33.74
C LEU A 7 -12.17 7.16 -32.85
N THR A 8 -12.69 8.35 -33.13
CA THR A 8 -12.50 9.56 -32.30
C THR A 8 -13.12 9.38 -30.92
N LEU A 9 -14.31 8.77 -30.81
CA LEU A 9 -14.93 8.47 -29.51
C LEU A 9 -14.09 7.48 -28.69
N ILE A 10 -13.65 6.38 -29.30
CA ILE A 10 -12.83 5.36 -28.64
C ILE A 10 -11.46 5.93 -28.25
N GLY A 11 -10.81 6.69 -29.13
CA GLY A 11 -9.56 7.38 -28.84
C GLY A 11 -9.73 8.41 -27.70
N GLY A 12 -10.85 9.12 -27.68
CA GLY A 12 -11.18 10.10 -26.64
C GLY A 12 -11.34 9.42 -25.29
N LEU A 13 -12.04 8.28 -25.27
CA LEU A 13 -12.17 7.44 -24.09
C LEU A 13 -10.82 6.88 -23.62
N ALA A 14 -9.96 6.44 -24.53
CA ALA A 14 -8.63 5.94 -24.20
C ALA A 14 -7.75 7.02 -23.54
N LEU A 15 -7.70 8.22 -24.15
CA LEU A 15 -7.00 9.38 -23.56
C LEU A 15 -7.61 9.76 -22.21
N PHE A 16 -8.94 9.79 -22.12
CA PHE A 16 -9.63 10.12 -20.89
C PHE A 16 -9.27 9.15 -19.74
N LEU A 17 -9.32 7.84 -20.01
CA LEU A 17 -8.98 6.80 -19.04
C LEU A 17 -7.49 6.86 -18.64
N TYR A 18 -6.60 7.05 -19.62
CA TYR A 18 -5.17 7.20 -19.34
C TYR A 18 -4.88 8.44 -18.50
N GLY A 19 -5.46 9.59 -18.85
CA GLY A 19 -5.29 10.83 -18.10
C GLY A 19 -5.82 10.73 -16.67
N MET A 20 -6.97 10.06 -16.47
CA MET A 20 -7.51 9.76 -15.15
C MET A 20 -6.56 8.87 -14.33
N ASN A 21 -5.99 7.85 -14.95
CA ASN A 21 -5.05 6.95 -14.29
C ASN A 21 -3.76 7.68 -13.89
N ALA A 22 -3.12 8.38 -14.83
CA ALA A 22 -1.91 9.14 -14.59
C ALA A 22 -2.10 10.22 -13.50
N MET A 23 -3.25 10.91 -13.50
CA MET A 23 -3.58 11.89 -12.46
C MET A 23 -3.76 11.23 -11.09
N GLY A 24 -4.51 10.12 -11.04
CA GLY A 24 -4.77 9.37 -9.80
C GLY A 24 -3.50 8.75 -9.20
N ASP A 25 -2.65 8.16 -10.04
CA ASP A 25 -1.38 7.55 -9.63
C ASP A 25 -0.39 8.62 -9.17
N GLY A 26 -0.29 9.76 -9.87
CA GLY A 26 0.53 10.89 -9.41
C GLY A 26 0.08 11.41 -8.04
N LEU A 27 -1.24 11.54 -7.82
CA LEU A 27 -1.79 11.95 -6.51
C LEU A 27 -1.47 10.91 -5.42
N ALA A 28 -1.55 9.61 -5.74
CA ALA A 28 -1.20 8.54 -4.83
C ALA A 28 0.29 8.54 -4.46
N LYS A 29 1.20 8.66 -5.45
CA LYS A 29 2.66 8.75 -5.24
C LYS A 29 3.03 9.95 -4.37
N VAL A 30 2.46 11.13 -4.64
CA VAL A 30 2.68 12.34 -3.82
C VAL A 30 2.19 12.14 -2.37
N SER A 31 1.14 11.35 -2.15
CA SER A 31 0.61 11.07 -0.82
C SER A 31 1.46 10.08 -0.01
N GLY A 32 2.28 9.25 -0.66
CA GLY A 32 3.22 8.31 -0.03
C GLY A 32 2.55 7.30 0.90
N GLY A 33 1.37 6.79 0.55
CA GLY A 33 0.65 5.77 1.34
C GLY A 33 0.01 6.28 2.65
N LYS A 34 0.13 7.58 2.96
CA LYS A 34 -0.37 8.17 4.22
C LYS A 34 -1.88 8.07 4.34
N LEU A 35 -2.61 8.21 3.24
CA LEU A 35 -4.08 8.19 3.23
C LEU A 35 -4.62 6.79 3.54
N GLU A 36 -3.95 5.78 3.02
CA GLU A 36 -4.23 4.37 3.25
C GLU A 36 -3.86 3.96 4.68
N LYS A 37 -2.77 4.50 5.24
CA LYS A 37 -2.41 4.31 6.66
C LYS A 37 -3.44 4.91 7.63
N ILE A 38 -4.06 6.02 7.25
CA ILE A 38 -5.18 6.60 8.02
C ILE A 38 -6.44 5.72 7.90
N LEU A 39 -6.67 5.07 6.75
CA LEU A 39 -7.76 4.10 6.57
C LEU A 39 -7.55 2.84 7.40
N GLU A 40 -6.32 2.37 7.53
CA GLU A 40 -5.94 1.24 8.38
C GLU A 40 -6.27 1.51 9.86
N ASN A 41 -5.88 2.68 10.38
CA ASN A 41 -6.00 3.03 11.80
C ASN A 41 -7.38 3.58 12.21
N LEU A 42 -8.43 3.20 11.49
CA LEU A 42 -9.73 3.86 11.56
C LEU A 42 -10.50 3.63 12.87
N THR A 43 -11.08 4.74 13.36
CA THR A 43 -11.93 4.76 14.57
C THR A 43 -13.28 4.07 14.36
N SER A 44 -13.85 3.51 15.42
CA SER A 44 -15.18 2.88 15.45
C SER A 44 -16.38 3.83 15.20
N ASN A 45 -16.14 5.11 14.94
CA ASN A 45 -17.17 6.11 14.71
C ASN A 45 -17.63 6.12 13.24
N PRO A 46 -18.92 5.81 12.94
CA PRO A 46 -19.42 5.73 11.57
C PRO A 46 -19.28 7.02 10.75
N ILE A 47 -19.41 8.20 11.37
CA ILE A 47 -19.31 9.49 10.67
C ILE A 47 -17.87 9.76 10.26
N LYS A 48 -16.90 9.47 11.14
CA LYS A 48 -15.47 9.59 10.81
C LYS A 48 -15.09 8.64 9.67
N ALA A 49 -15.64 7.42 9.67
CA ALA A 49 -15.44 6.47 8.59
C ALA A 49 -15.96 6.99 7.23
N VAL A 50 -17.16 7.60 7.21
CA VAL A 50 -17.71 8.24 6.00
C VAL A 50 -16.84 9.40 5.52
N LEU A 51 -16.46 10.32 6.41
CA LEU A 51 -15.62 11.46 6.05
C LEU A 51 -14.26 11.02 5.50
N LEU A 52 -13.67 9.99 6.10
CA LEU A 52 -12.40 9.46 5.62
C LEU A 52 -12.55 8.77 4.26
N GLY A 53 -13.55 7.90 4.08
CA GLY A 53 -13.80 7.28 2.78
C GLY A 53 -14.04 8.31 1.67
N ALA A 54 -14.75 9.39 2.00
CA ALA A 54 -14.97 10.51 1.09
C ALA A 54 -13.67 11.25 0.77
N GLY A 55 -12.86 11.57 1.79
CA GLY A 55 -11.58 12.26 1.63
C GLY A 55 -10.55 11.45 0.83
N VAL A 56 -10.41 10.16 1.13
CA VAL A 56 -9.47 9.29 0.40
C VAL A 56 -9.91 9.12 -1.05
N THR A 57 -11.19 8.85 -1.28
CA THR A 57 -11.69 8.70 -2.66
C THR A 57 -11.61 10.01 -3.44
N ALA A 58 -11.83 11.15 -2.78
CA ALA A 58 -11.68 12.47 -3.38
C ALA A 58 -10.24 12.73 -3.87
N VAL A 59 -9.24 12.35 -3.07
CA VAL A 59 -7.83 12.54 -3.43
C VAL A 59 -7.38 11.51 -4.46
N ILE A 60 -7.69 10.23 -4.26
CA ILE A 60 -7.30 9.16 -5.19
C ILE A 60 -8.12 9.20 -6.50
N GLN A 61 -9.30 9.83 -6.48
CA GLN A 61 -10.24 9.95 -7.61
C GLN A 61 -10.82 8.62 -8.10
N SER A 62 -10.75 7.56 -7.29
CA SER A 62 -11.22 6.21 -7.65
C SER A 62 -11.89 5.48 -6.47
N SER A 63 -13.22 5.48 -6.44
CA SER A 63 -13.98 4.70 -5.42
C SER A 63 -13.83 3.20 -5.59
N SER A 64 -13.64 2.71 -6.82
CA SER A 64 -13.31 1.31 -7.07
C SER A 64 -12.02 0.94 -6.34
N ALA A 65 -10.96 1.74 -6.47
CA ALA A 65 -9.71 1.50 -5.76
C ALA A 65 -9.88 1.58 -4.24
N THR A 66 -10.58 2.61 -3.73
CA THR A 66 -10.86 2.74 -2.29
C THR A 66 -11.67 1.55 -1.76
N THR A 67 -12.65 1.06 -2.50
CA THR A 67 -13.46 -0.08 -2.06
C THR A 67 -12.69 -1.39 -2.14
N VAL A 68 -11.85 -1.59 -3.17
CA VAL A 68 -10.94 -2.74 -3.27
C VAL A 68 -9.99 -2.77 -2.08
N MET A 69 -9.44 -1.63 -1.67
CA MET A 69 -8.63 -1.52 -0.46
C MET A 69 -9.42 -1.88 0.80
N VAL A 70 -10.65 -1.37 0.95
CA VAL A 70 -11.51 -1.73 2.10
C VAL A 70 -11.81 -3.23 2.14
N VAL A 71 -12.08 -3.85 0.99
CA VAL A 71 -12.24 -5.31 0.88
C VAL A 71 -10.94 -6.03 1.25
N GLY A 72 -9.78 -5.49 0.84
CA GLY A 72 -8.44 -5.87 1.29
C GLY A 72 -8.30 -5.87 2.81
N PHE A 73 -8.55 -4.72 3.45
CA PHE A 73 -8.44 -4.55 4.91
C PHE A 73 -9.36 -5.48 5.70
N VAL A 74 -10.56 -5.74 5.20
CA VAL A 74 -11.47 -6.68 5.83
C VAL A 74 -11.02 -8.14 5.62
N ASN A 75 -10.32 -8.43 4.52
CA ASN A 75 -9.77 -9.76 4.29
C ASN A 75 -8.55 -10.05 5.15
N SER A 76 -7.64 -9.08 5.28
CA SER A 76 -6.45 -9.18 6.11
C SER A 76 -6.74 -9.12 7.61
N GLY A 77 -7.95 -8.71 7.99
CA GLY A 77 -8.37 -8.62 9.39
C GLY A 77 -7.97 -7.30 10.06
N ILE A 78 -7.30 -6.40 9.33
CA ILE A 78 -6.96 -5.04 9.75
C ILE A 78 -8.23 -4.24 10.07
N MET A 79 -9.31 -4.42 9.29
CA MET A 79 -10.58 -3.69 9.45
C MET A 79 -11.75 -4.63 9.71
N LYS A 80 -12.62 -4.27 10.67
CA LYS A 80 -13.90 -4.98 10.88
C LYS A 80 -14.91 -4.60 9.79
N LEU A 81 -15.80 -5.54 9.44
CA LEU A 81 -16.89 -5.29 8.50
C LEU A 81 -17.74 -4.05 8.87
N SER A 82 -18.02 -3.85 10.15
CA SER A 82 -18.77 -2.69 10.64
C SER A 82 -18.08 -1.33 10.35
N GLN A 83 -16.75 -1.28 10.37
CA GLN A 83 -15.98 -0.07 10.01
C GLN A 83 -16.01 0.15 8.50
N ALA A 84 -15.87 -0.93 7.72
CA ALA A 84 -15.87 -0.90 6.26
C ALA A 84 -17.15 -0.28 5.67
N VAL A 85 -18.32 -0.54 6.29
CA VAL A 85 -19.60 0.02 5.84
C VAL A 85 -19.54 1.55 5.72
N GLY A 86 -19.02 2.24 6.74
CA GLY A 86 -18.92 3.70 6.74
C GLY A 86 -17.95 4.23 5.68
N VAL A 87 -16.80 3.58 5.51
CA VAL A 87 -15.81 3.96 4.50
C VAL A 87 -16.37 3.80 3.09
N ILE A 88 -17.07 2.69 2.81
CA ILE A 88 -17.70 2.44 1.50
C ILE A 88 -18.75 3.51 1.18
N MET A 89 -19.58 3.89 2.15
CA MET A 89 -20.54 4.99 1.97
C MET A 89 -19.82 6.32 1.68
N GLY A 90 -18.75 6.59 2.42
CA GLY A 90 -17.87 7.74 2.19
C GLY A 90 -17.29 7.77 0.78
N ALA A 91 -16.78 6.63 0.30
CA ALA A 91 -16.15 6.53 -1.01
C ALA A 91 -17.11 6.91 -2.15
N ASN A 92 -18.39 6.55 -2.02
CA ASN A 92 -19.42 6.95 -2.96
C ASN A 92 -19.66 8.48 -2.96
N ILE A 93 -19.56 9.14 -1.80
CA ILE A 93 -19.55 10.61 -1.72
C ILE A 93 -18.29 11.17 -2.39
N GLY A 94 -17.11 10.65 -2.09
CA GLY A 94 -15.85 11.17 -2.63
C GLY A 94 -15.77 11.13 -4.16
N THR A 95 -16.38 10.13 -4.79
CA THR A 95 -16.45 9.98 -6.27
C THR A 95 -17.10 11.18 -6.95
N THR A 96 -17.97 11.92 -6.25
CA THR A 96 -18.69 13.05 -6.84
C THR A 96 -17.77 14.22 -7.13
N ILE A 97 -16.62 14.31 -6.44
CA ILE A 97 -15.59 15.34 -6.72
C ILE A 97 -15.09 15.19 -8.15
N THR A 98 -14.90 13.97 -8.64
CA THR A 98 -14.51 13.75 -10.04
C THR A 98 -15.57 14.32 -10.97
N SER A 99 -16.87 14.04 -10.72
CA SER A 99 -17.96 14.57 -11.55
C SER A 99 -17.98 16.11 -11.58
N TRP A 100 -17.66 16.77 -10.47
CA TRP A 100 -17.50 18.22 -10.41
C TRP A 100 -16.31 18.73 -11.22
N ILE A 101 -15.15 18.10 -11.08
CA ILE A 101 -13.95 18.43 -11.88
C ILE A 101 -14.28 18.33 -13.37
N LEU A 102 -14.93 17.24 -13.77
CA LEU A 102 -15.33 17.00 -15.15
C LEU A 102 -16.39 18.00 -15.64
N SER A 103 -17.29 18.45 -14.76
CA SER A 103 -18.34 19.41 -15.11
C SER A 103 -17.81 20.78 -15.53
N LEU A 104 -16.58 21.13 -15.15
CA LEU A 104 -15.92 22.39 -15.52
C LEU A 104 -15.75 22.53 -17.05
N THR A 105 -15.72 21.41 -17.80
CA THR A 105 -15.70 21.42 -19.26
C THR A 105 -16.96 22.04 -19.88
N GLY A 106 -18.09 22.01 -19.15
CA GLY A 106 -19.36 22.56 -19.58
C GLY A 106 -19.52 24.07 -19.34
N ILE A 107 -18.54 24.76 -18.74
CA ILE A 107 -18.60 26.21 -18.53
C ILE A 107 -18.69 26.91 -19.88
N GLN A 108 -19.77 27.66 -20.16
CA GLN A 108 -19.88 28.49 -21.36
C GLN A 108 -20.01 29.94 -20.93
N SER A 109 -19.04 30.78 -21.31
CA SER A 109 -19.04 32.21 -21.00
C SER A 109 -18.19 32.98 -22.00
N ASP A 110 -18.62 34.18 -22.34
CA ASP A 110 -17.88 35.13 -23.19
C ASP A 110 -16.88 35.97 -22.39
N ASN A 111 -16.99 35.96 -21.06
CA ASN A 111 -16.04 36.64 -20.18
C ASN A 111 -14.69 35.90 -20.17
N PHE A 112 -13.61 36.59 -20.54
CA PHE A 112 -12.24 36.08 -20.60
C PHE A 112 -11.80 35.37 -19.31
N ILE A 113 -12.14 35.93 -18.14
CA ILE A 113 -11.78 35.32 -16.84
C ILE A 113 -12.45 33.97 -16.68
N ILE A 114 -13.73 33.84 -17.06
CA ILE A 114 -14.48 32.58 -16.96
C ILE A 114 -14.03 31.59 -18.04
N GLN A 115 -13.63 32.07 -19.23
CA GLN A 115 -13.00 31.21 -20.26
C GLN A 115 -11.66 30.66 -19.79
N MET A 116 -10.85 31.41 -19.05
CA MET A 116 -9.61 30.89 -18.47
C MET A 116 -9.85 29.72 -17.49
N PHE A 117 -11.03 29.64 -16.86
CA PHE A 117 -11.42 28.50 -16.03
C PHE A 117 -11.98 27.31 -16.83
N LYS A 118 -12.19 27.41 -18.15
CA LYS A 118 -12.46 26.22 -18.97
C LYS A 118 -11.23 25.31 -18.96
N PRO A 119 -11.39 24.02 -18.63
CA PRO A 119 -10.31 23.06 -18.69
C PRO A 119 -9.58 23.05 -20.03
N THR A 120 -10.29 23.17 -21.15
CA THR A 120 -9.65 23.22 -22.48
C THR A 120 -8.74 24.43 -22.70
N SER A 121 -8.93 25.54 -21.97
CA SER A 121 -8.12 26.75 -22.10
C SER A 121 -6.85 26.72 -21.24
N PHE A 122 -6.88 26.13 -20.05
CA PHE A 122 -5.69 26.04 -19.18
C PHE A 122 -4.97 24.68 -19.24
N SER A 123 -5.60 23.61 -19.75
CA SER A 123 -4.97 22.30 -19.93
C SER A 123 -3.66 22.36 -20.73
N PRO A 124 -3.52 23.16 -21.81
CA PRO A 124 -2.23 23.32 -22.48
C PRO A 124 -1.15 23.90 -21.57
N VAL A 125 -1.50 24.84 -20.70
CA VAL A 125 -0.56 25.46 -19.76
C VAL A 125 -0.11 24.44 -18.71
N LEU A 126 -1.05 23.67 -18.15
CA LEU A 126 -0.71 22.57 -17.24
C LEU A 126 0.11 21.49 -17.93
N ALA A 127 -0.18 21.16 -19.18
CA ALA A 127 0.63 20.23 -19.95
C ALA A 127 2.06 20.74 -20.13
N ILE A 128 2.26 22.01 -20.46
CA ILE A 128 3.62 22.59 -20.56
C ILE A 128 4.36 22.51 -19.22
N ILE A 129 3.73 22.92 -18.11
CA ILE A 129 4.33 22.84 -16.78
C ILE A 129 4.66 21.38 -16.42
N GLY A 130 3.74 20.46 -16.71
CA GLY A 130 3.92 19.04 -16.45
C GLY A 130 5.05 18.43 -17.26
N VAL A 131 5.15 18.73 -18.57
CA VAL A 131 6.29 18.32 -19.41
C VAL A 131 7.59 18.89 -18.85
N ILE A 132 7.59 20.16 -18.41
CA ILE A 132 8.80 20.76 -17.84
C ILE A 132 9.24 20.02 -16.58
N PHE A 133 8.30 19.72 -15.69
CA PHE A 133 8.58 19.00 -14.46
C PHE A 133 9.07 17.58 -14.73
N ILE A 134 8.53 16.89 -15.72
CA ILE A 134 8.92 15.52 -16.05
C ILE A 134 10.27 15.45 -16.76
N LEU A 135 10.50 16.32 -17.77
CA LEU A 135 11.65 16.21 -18.67
C LEU A 135 12.87 17.03 -18.24
N PHE A 136 12.69 18.16 -17.55
CA PHE A 136 13.79 19.09 -17.25
C PHE A 136 14.12 19.22 -15.77
N ILE A 137 13.35 18.61 -14.87
CA ILE A 137 13.58 18.69 -13.42
C ILE A 137 13.98 17.30 -12.89
N ASN A 138 15.11 17.23 -12.18
CA ASN A 138 15.64 16.00 -11.57
C ASN A 138 15.14 15.77 -10.13
N ASP A 139 13.90 16.11 -9.84
CA ASP A 139 13.27 15.95 -8.52
C ASP A 139 12.04 15.06 -8.68
N SER A 140 12.05 13.88 -8.08
CA SER A 140 11.01 12.87 -8.25
C SER A 140 9.62 13.36 -7.82
N LYS A 141 9.53 14.11 -6.70
CA LYS A 141 8.25 14.69 -6.27
C LYS A 141 7.70 15.67 -7.28
N LYS A 142 8.56 16.50 -7.89
CA LYS A 142 8.13 17.41 -8.96
C LYS A 142 7.73 16.65 -10.21
N LYS A 143 8.41 15.56 -10.57
CA LYS A 143 7.99 14.68 -11.68
C LYS A 143 6.62 14.06 -11.44
N ASP A 144 6.33 13.62 -10.22
CA ASP A 144 5.00 13.10 -9.84
C ASP A 144 3.92 14.19 -9.95
N ILE A 145 4.21 15.41 -9.48
CA ILE A 145 3.33 16.57 -9.67
C ILE A 145 3.14 16.89 -11.16
N GLY A 146 4.21 16.77 -11.96
CA GLY A 146 4.14 16.93 -13.41
C GLY A 146 3.21 15.90 -14.06
N SER A 147 3.24 14.65 -13.59
CA SER A 147 2.35 13.58 -14.03
C SER A 147 0.89 13.87 -13.71
N ILE A 148 0.60 14.50 -12.56
CA ILE A 148 -0.75 14.98 -12.24
C ILE A 148 -1.22 16.02 -13.26
N PHE A 149 -0.39 17.01 -13.59
CA PHE A 149 -0.75 18.06 -14.54
C PHE A 149 -0.93 17.53 -15.97
N ILE A 150 -0.07 16.62 -16.42
CA ILE A 150 -0.22 15.95 -17.72
C ILE A 150 -1.46 15.08 -17.75
N GLY A 151 -1.67 14.27 -16.71
CA GLY A 151 -2.85 13.40 -16.59
C GLY A 151 -4.14 14.21 -16.66
N PHE A 152 -4.21 15.33 -15.94
CA PHE A 152 -5.33 16.26 -16.00
C PHE A 152 -5.54 16.81 -17.41
N ALA A 153 -4.49 17.29 -18.07
CA ALA A 153 -4.58 17.85 -19.41
C ALA A 153 -5.08 16.81 -20.42
N ILE A 154 -4.50 15.61 -20.43
CA ILE A 154 -4.89 14.51 -21.33
C ILE A 154 -6.34 14.09 -21.05
N LEU A 155 -6.75 14.02 -19.78
CA LEU A 155 -8.13 13.71 -19.40
C LEU A 155 -9.11 14.73 -20.01
N MET A 156 -8.80 16.01 -19.94
CA MET A 156 -9.65 17.08 -20.46
C MET A 156 -9.73 17.07 -21.99
N TYR A 157 -8.59 16.83 -22.66
CA TYR A 157 -8.57 16.65 -24.11
C TYR A 157 -9.36 15.40 -24.56
N GLY A 158 -9.25 14.29 -23.82
CA GLY A 158 -10.03 13.08 -24.07
C GLY A 158 -11.54 13.37 -23.99
N MET A 159 -11.98 14.15 -22.99
CA MET A 159 -13.38 14.56 -22.86
C MET A 159 -13.87 15.42 -24.03
N ASP A 160 -13.08 16.42 -24.43
CA ASP A 160 -13.42 17.29 -25.56
C ASP A 160 -13.51 16.49 -26.87
N MET A 161 -12.61 15.52 -27.06
CA MET A 161 -12.62 14.64 -28.22
C MET A 161 -13.85 13.72 -28.23
N MET A 162 -14.23 13.15 -27.08
CA MET A 162 -15.48 12.37 -26.95
C MET A 162 -16.71 13.23 -27.28
N SER A 163 -16.80 14.44 -26.71
CA SER A 163 -17.91 15.38 -26.94
C SER A 163 -18.03 15.75 -28.42
N SER A 164 -16.90 16.05 -29.07
CA SER A 164 -16.85 16.38 -30.50
C SER A 164 -17.29 15.22 -31.39
N ALA A 165 -16.91 13.98 -31.04
CA ALA A 165 -17.30 12.77 -31.78
C ALA A 165 -18.82 12.49 -31.73
N VAL A 166 -19.46 12.78 -30.59
CA VAL A 166 -20.90 12.53 -30.41
C VAL A 166 -21.78 13.72 -30.80
N LYS A 167 -21.22 14.91 -31.01
CA LYS A 167 -21.98 16.11 -31.38
C LYS A 167 -22.87 15.93 -32.63
N PRO A 168 -22.40 15.32 -33.75
CA PRO A 168 -23.25 15.11 -34.92
C PRO A 168 -24.41 14.15 -34.68
N LEU A 169 -24.31 13.27 -33.67
CA LEU A 169 -25.36 12.31 -33.36
C LEU A 169 -26.62 12.96 -32.77
N ALA A 170 -26.52 14.17 -32.20
CA ALA A 170 -27.70 14.90 -31.74
C ALA A 170 -28.67 15.26 -32.88
N GLU A 171 -28.18 15.32 -34.11
CA GLU A 171 -29.00 15.58 -35.30
C GLU A 171 -29.60 14.29 -35.89
N VAL A 172 -29.24 13.11 -35.37
CA VAL A 172 -29.72 11.80 -35.86
C VAL A 172 -30.96 11.36 -35.06
N PRO A 173 -32.16 11.29 -35.68
CA PRO A 173 -33.40 10.95 -34.97
C PRO A 173 -33.38 9.58 -34.29
N GLU A 174 -32.74 8.58 -34.89
CA GLU A 174 -32.63 7.24 -34.31
C GLU A 174 -31.85 7.25 -32.99
N PHE A 175 -30.79 8.07 -32.92
CA PHE A 175 -29.95 8.20 -31.74
C PHE A 175 -30.67 8.96 -30.62
N THR A 176 -31.32 10.07 -30.94
CA THR A 176 -32.11 10.82 -29.96
C THR A 176 -33.29 9.99 -29.46
N ASN A 177 -33.97 9.24 -30.33
CA ASN A 177 -35.02 8.29 -29.94
C ASN A 177 -34.50 7.16 -29.06
N LEU A 178 -33.28 6.66 -29.29
CA LEU A 178 -32.65 5.68 -28.41
C LEU A 178 -32.40 6.28 -27.02
N LEU A 179 -31.85 7.49 -26.94
CA LEU A 179 -31.63 8.18 -25.66
C LEU A 179 -32.93 8.42 -24.90
N LEU A 180 -34.02 8.76 -25.59
CA LEU A 180 -35.35 8.91 -25.00
C LEU A 180 -35.93 7.60 -24.46
N LYS A 181 -35.54 6.43 -24.99
CA LYS A 181 -35.93 5.15 -24.37
C LYS A 181 -35.36 4.99 -22.97
N PHE A 182 -34.21 5.61 -22.67
CA PHE A 182 -33.63 5.62 -21.33
C PHE A 182 -34.32 6.59 -20.36
N SER A 183 -35.27 7.41 -20.83
CA SER A 183 -36.22 8.11 -19.96
C SER A 183 -37.17 7.14 -19.25
N ASN A 184 -37.31 5.90 -19.73
CA ASN A 184 -37.88 4.83 -18.92
C ASN A 184 -36.93 4.54 -17.75
N PRO A 185 -37.37 4.73 -16.49
CA PRO A 185 -36.48 4.66 -15.33
C PRO A 185 -35.72 3.33 -15.21
N LEU A 186 -36.36 2.21 -15.53
CA LEU A 186 -35.74 0.90 -15.43
C LEU A 186 -34.69 0.69 -16.52
N LEU A 187 -35.01 1.06 -17.77
CA LEU A 187 -34.06 0.92 -18.89
C LEU A 187 -32.84 1.82 -18.71
N GLY A 188 -33.03 3.05 -18.22
CA GLY A 188 -31.91 3.95 -17.94
C GLY A 188 -31.01 3.43 -16.83
N VAL A 189 -31.57 2.90 -15.74
CA VAL A 189 -30.79 2.25 -14.65
C VAL A 189 -29.99 1.06 -15.19
N ILE A 190 -30.61 0.18 -15.99
CA ILE A 190 -29.91 -0.97 -16.57
C ILE A 190 -28.79 -0.52 -17.51
N ALA A 191 -29.05 0.47 -18.37
CA ALA A 191 -28.06 0.99 -19.30
C ALA A 191 -26.84 1.59 -18.57
N GLY A 192 -27.08 2.42 -17.55
CA GLY A 192 -26.01 2.99 -16.73
C GLY A 192 -25.23 1.92 -15.98
N ALA A 193 -25.91 0.93 -15.39
CA ALA A 193 -25.26 -0.15 -14.65
C ALA A 193 -24.38 -1.01 -15.55
N LEU A 194 -24.86 -1.38 -16.74
CA LEU A 194 -24.08 -2.17 -17.70
C LEU A 194 -22.89 -1.38 -18.24
N LEU A 195 -23.08 -0.12 -18.63
CA LEU A 195 -22.01 0.72 -19.13
C LEU A 195 -20.88 0.82 -18.09
N THR A 196 -21.22 1.12 -16.84
CA THR A 196 -20.22 1.23 -15.78
C THR A 196 -19.61 -0.11 -15.38
N ALA A 197 -20.38 -1.20 -15.40
CA ALA A 197 -19.84 -2.51 -15.09
C ALA A 197 -18.82 -2.98 -16.14
N VAL A 198 -19.04 -2.66 -17.43
CA VAL A 198 -18.11 -2.99 -18.52
C VAL A 198 -16.86 -2.12 -18.45
N ILE A 199 -17.03 -0.81 -18.27
CA ILE A 199 -15.90 0.13 -18.19
C ILE A 199 -15.14 0.00 -16.85
N GLN A 200 -15.79 -0.52 -15.81
CA GLN A 200 -15.28 -0.66 -14.44
C GLN A 200 -14.84 0.66 -13.77
N SER A 201 -15.24 1.81 -14.35
CA SER A 201 -14.97 3.14 -13.83
C SER A 201 -16.24 3.99 -13.81
N SER A 202 -16.67 4.35 -12.59
CA SER A 202 -17.80 5.27 -12.37
C SER A 202 -17.53 6.63 -13.00
N SER A 203 -16.33 7.18 -12.75
CA SER A 203 -15.95 8.51 -13.20
C SER A 203 -15.87 8.60 -14.72
N ALA A 204 -15.41 7.54 -15.39
CA ALA A 204 -15.45 7.45 -16.86
C ALA A 204 -16.87 7.36 -17.40
N SER A 205 -17.74 6.57 -16.78
CA SER A 205 -19.14 6.47 -17.20
C SER A 205 -19.88 7.81 -17.03
N VAL A 206 -19.67 8.50 -15.91
CA VAL A 206 -20.19 9.86 -15.67
C VAL A 206 -19.62 10.84 -16.71
N GLY A 207 -18.32 10.77 -17.02
CA GLY A 207 -17.68 11.60 -18.03
C GLY A 207 -18.29 11.41 -19.43
N ILE A 208 -18.58 10.17 -19.83
CA ILE A 208 -19.29 9.87 -21.08
C ILE A 208 -20.69 10.50 -21.07
N LEU A 209 -21.45 10.35 -19.98
CA LEU A 209 -22.78 10.96 -19.87
C LEU A 209 -22.72 12.50 -19.92
N GLN A 210 -21.73 13.12 -19.28
CA GLN A 210 -21.49 14.57 -19.33
C GLN A 210 -21.09 15.04 -20.73
N ALA A 211 -20.26 14.28 -21.45
CA ALA A 211 -19.92 14.58 -22.84
C ALA A 211 -21.16 14.47 -23.75
N LEU A 212 -22.01 13.44 -23.56
CA LEU A 212 -23.25 13.27 -24.32
C LEU A 212 -24.26 14.39 -24.07
N CYS A 213 -24.38 14.88 -22.83
CA CYS A 213 -25.35 15.94 -22.53
C CYS A 213 -24.97 17.30 -23.12
N LEU A 214 -23.68 17.57 -23.39
CA LEU A 214 -23.21 18.77 -24.08
C LEU A 214 -23.80 18.92 -25.49
N THR A 215 -24.27 17.83 -26.09
CA THR A 215 -24.95 17.86 -27.39
C THR A 215 -26.38 18.41 -27.32
N GLY A 216 -26.95 18.54 -26.12
CA GLY A 216 -28.35 18.92 -25.92
C GLY A 216 -29.37 17.79 -26.09
N ALA A 217 -28.93 16.60 -26.54
CA ALA A 217 -29.83 15.49 -26.86
C ALA A 217 -30.31 14.67 -25.63
N VAL A 218 -29.63 14.77 -24.49
CA VAL A 218 -29.92 13.95 -23.31
C VAL A 218 -30.75 14.77 -22.31
N PRO A 219 -32.05 14.50 -22.12
CA PRO A 219 -32.84 15.17 -21.10
C PRO A 219 -32.54 14.65 -19.69
N PHE A 220 -32.85 15.44 -18.66
CA PHE A 220 -32.74 15.01 -17.26
C PHE A 220 -33.53 13.74 -16.95
N SER A 221 -34.68 13.54 -17.60
CA SER A 221 -35.49 12.33 -17.50
C SER A 221 -34.74 11.04 -17.88
N ALA A 222 -33.74 11.13 -18.76
CA ALA A 222 -32.87 10.00 -19.11
C ALA A 222 -31.59 9.99 -18.25
N ALA A 223 -30.98 11.16 -18.01
CA ALA A 223 -29.74 11.28 -17.25
C ALA A 223 -29.87 10.76 -15.81
N ILE A 224 -30.97 11.06 -15.10
CA ILE A 224 -31.16 10.66 -13.70
C ILE A 224 -31.15 9.13 -13.54
N PRO A 225 -32.00 8.35 -14.25
CA PRO A 225 -31.93 6.89 -14.23
C PRO A 225 -30.54 6.33 -14.57
N ILE A 226 -29.86 6.89 -15.58
CA ILE A 226 -28.52 6.44 -15.98
C ILE A 226 -27.52 6.64 -14.85
N ILE A 227 -27.48 7.81 -14.21
CA ILE A 227 -26.58 8.08 -13.08
C ILE A 227 -26.82 7.07 -11.94
N MET A 228 -28.09 6.75 -11.65
CA MET A 228 -28.41 5.73 -10.64
C MET A 228 -27.87 4.35 -11.01
N GLY A 229 -28.04 3.96 -12.27
CA GLY A 229 -27.44 2.77 -12.84
C GLY A 229 -25.92 2.72 -12.66
N GLN A 230 -25.22 3.82 -13.00
CA GLN A 230 -23.76 3.89 -12.92
C GLN A 230 -23.23 3.64 -11.50
N ASN A 231 -23.92 4.13 -10.46
CA ASN A 231 -23.54 3.84 -9.07
C ASN A 231 -23.68 2.33 -8.73
N ILE A 232 -24.71 1.66 -9.26
CA ILE A 232 -24.85 0.19 -9.13
C ILE A 232 -23.74 -0.54 -9.90
N GLY A 233 -23.48 -0.13 -11.14
CA GLY A 233 -22.48 -0.76 -12.01
C GLY A 233 -21.07 -0.74 -11.41
N THR A 234 -20.73 0.32 -10.67
CA THR A 234 -19.45 0.47 -9.96
C THR A 234 -19.19 -0.65 -8.96
N CYS A 235 -20.23 -1.29 -8.40
CA CYS A 235 -20.06 -2.37 -7.44
C CYS A 235 -19.40 -3.63 -8.02
N ILE A 236 -19.33 -3.77 -9.36
CA ILE A 236 -18.70 -4.94 -9.98
C ILE A 236 -17.23 -5.10 -9.57
N THR A 237 -16.49 -4.00 -9.40
CA THR A 237 -15.07 -4.04 -9.06
C THR A 237 -14.85 -4.63 -7.66
N ALA A 238 -15.68 -4.24 -6.70
CA ALA A 238 -15.67 -4.81 -5.35
C ALA A 238 -16.05 -6.29 -5.35
N ILE A 239 -17.03 -6.68 -6.17
CA ILE A 239 -17.47 -8.09 -6.29
C ILE A 239 -16.34 -8.95 -6.87
N LEU A 240 -15.71 -8.49 -7.97
CA LEU A 240 -14.58 -9.18 -8.59
C LEU A 240 -13.40 -9.29 -7.62
N SER A 241 -13.10 -8.22 -6.89
CA SER A 241 -12.04 -8.19 -5.86
C SER A 241 -12.30 -9.14 -4.69
N ALA A 242 -13.56 -9.44 -4.38
CA ALA A 242 -13.92 -10.38 -3.32
C ALA A 242 -13.93 -11.85 -3.76
N ILE A 243 -13.66 -12.16 -5.04
CA ILE A 243 -13.48 -13.53 -5.51
C ILE A 243 -12.25 -14.13 -4.83
N GLY A 244 -12.38 -15.34 -4.27
CA GLY A 244 -11.32 -15.98 -3.49
C GLY A 244 -11.13 -15.43 -2.07
N ALA A 245 -11.75 -14.30 -1.72
CA ALA A 245 -11.60 -13.69 -0.40
C ALA A 245 -12.41 -14.39 0.71
N LYS A 246 -12.06 -14.07 1.97
CA LYS A 246 -12.76 -14.50 3.18
C LYS A 246 -14.18 -13.92 3.24
N LYS A 247 -15.02 -14.50 4.10
CA LYS A 247 -16.45 -14.15 4.18
C LYS A 247 -16.71 -12.68 4.46
N ASN A 248 -15.97 -12.09 5.41
CA ASN A 248 -16.17 -10.68 5.75
C ASN A 248 -15.79 -9.74 4.60
N ALA A 249 -14.78 -10.08 3.80
CA ALA A 249 -14.42 -9.32 2.60
C ALA A 249 -15.52 -9.40 1.53
N LYS A 250 -16.07 -10.61 1.30
CA LYS A 250 -17.26 -10.80 0.45
C LYS A 250 -18.47 -10.03 0.98
N ARG A 251 -18.67 -9.98 2.30
CA ARG A 251 -19.74 -9.20 2.95
C ARG A 251 -19.52 -7.70 2.74
N ALA A 252 -18.29 -7.20 2.79
CA ALA A 252 -17.99 -5.80 2.49
C ALA A 252 -18.35 -5.44 1.04
N ALA A 253 -18.00 -6.30 0.07
CA ALA A 253 -18.43 -6.13 -1.31
C ALA A 253 -19.97 -6.18 -1.47
N ALA A 254 -20.65 -7.06 -0.74
CA ALA A 254 -22.10 -7.14 -0.72
C ALA A 254 -22.74 -5.87 -0.11
N VAL A 255 -22.17 -5.33 0.98
CA VAL A 255 -22.60 -4.04 1.57
C VAL A 255 -22.51 -2.93 0.54
N HIS A 256 -21.44 -2.87 -0.26
CA HIS A 256 -21.32 -1.87 -1.33
C HIS A 256 -22.46 -1.99 -2.35
N LEU A 257 -22.76 -3.22 -2.79
CA LEU A 257 -23.89 -3.49 -3.68
C LEU A 257 -25.24 -3.10 -3.07
N TYR A 258 -25.50 -3.47 -1.81
CA TYR A 258 -26.77 -3.16 -1.14
C TYR A 258 -26.94 -1.66 -0.93
N PHE A 259 -25.88 -0.96 -0.54
CA PHE A 259 -25.92 0.49 -0.38
C PHE A 259 -26.37 1.18 -1.67
N ASN A 260 -25.74 0.84 -2.80
CA ASN A 260 -26.09 1.44 -4.09
C ASN A 260 -27.47 0.98 -4.58
N LEU A 261 -27.79 -0.31 -4.47
CA LEU A 261 -29.08 -0.83 -4.92
C LEU A 261 -30.26 -0.26 -4.12
N ILE A 262 -30.20 -0.34 -2.79
CA ILE A 262 -31.24 0.18 -1.90
C ILE A 262 -31.31 1.71 -2.01
N GLY A 263 -30.16 2.38 -2.03
CA GLY A 263 -30.07 3.83 -2.23
C GLY A 263 -30.74 4.26 -3.53
N THR A 264 -30.46 3.58 -4.65
CA THR A 264 -31.10 3.84 -5.94
C THR A 264 -32.61 3.65 -5.88
N VAL A 265 -33.09 2.54 -5.31
CA VAL A 265 -34.54 2.28 -5.21
C VAL A 265 -35.24 3.36 -4.39
N ILE A 266 -34.68 3.73 -3.23
CA ILE A 266 -35.24 4.78 -2.37
C ILE A 266 -35.24 6.13 -3.10
N PHE A 267 -34.09 6.54 -3.65
CA PHE A 267 -33.93 7.83 -4.32
C PHE A 267 -34.88 7.95 -5.52
N MET A 268 -34.94 6.93 -6.37
CA MET A 268 -35.82 6.92 -7.55
C MET A 268 -37.29 6.97 -7.13
N THR A 269 -37.69 6.16 -6.14
CA THR A 269 -39.09 6.16 -5.66
C THR A 269 -39.48 7.55 -5.15
N VAL A 270 -38.66 8.14 -4.28
CA VAL A 270 -38.93 9.47 -3.72
C VAL A 270 -38.91 10.55 -4.81
N PHE A 271 -37.91 10.54 -5.69
CA PHE A 271 -37.77 11.52 -6.77
C PHE A 271 -38.99 11.52 -7.71
N TYR A 272 -39.41 10.34 -8.19
CA TYR A 272 -40.54 10.25 -9.12
C TYR A 272 -41.89 10.52 -8.44
N LEU A 273 -42.06 10.17 -7.16
CA LEU A 273 -43.26 10.55 -6.41
C LEU A 273 -43.37 12.08 -6.25
N ILE A 274 -42.28 12.74 -5.87
CA ILE A 274 -42.27 14.21 -5.75
C ILE A 274 -42.49 14.84 -7.13
N ASN A 275 -41.84 14.33 -8.18
CA ASN A 275 -42.03 14.83 -9.54
C ASN A 275 -43.48 14.68 -10.04
N ALA A 276 -44.16 13.59 -9.67
CA ALA A 276 -45.56 13.37 -10.05
C ALA A 276 -46.53 14.39 -9.41
N VAL A 277 -46.17 14.95 -8.24
CA VAL A 277 -46.99 15.95 -7.53
C VAL A 277 -46.58 17.38 -7.90
N VAL A 278 -45.27 17.66 -7.94
CA VAL A 278 -44.71 19.00 -8.13
C VAL A 278 -44.52 19.36 -9.60
N GLY A 279 -44.22 18.38 -10.45
CA GLY A 279 -43.91 18.58 -11.87
C GLY A 279 -42.63 19.39 -12.07
N PHE A 280 -41.47 18.76 -11.88
CA PHE A 280 -40.19 19.47 -12.00
C PHE A 280 -40.00 20.04 -13.42
N SER A 281 -39.91 21.36 -13.52
CA SER A 281 -39.79 22.08 -14.80
C SER A 281 -38.52 21.71 -15.59
N PHE A 282 -37.47 21.26 -14.91
CA PHE A 282 -36.22 20.83 -15.53
C PHE A 282 -36.27 19.39 -16.07
N PHE A 283 -37.26 18.58 -15.73
CA PHE A 283 -37.24 17.13 -15.97
C PHE A 283 -37.13 16.75 -17.46
N HIS A 284 -37.73 17.54 -18.34
CA HIS A 284 -37.68 17.35 -19.79
C HIS A 284 -36.63 18.23 -20.48
N GLN A 285 -35.93 19.09 -19.75
CA GLN A 285 -34.88 19.93 -20.30
C GLN A 285 -33.61 19.11 -20.54
N ALA A 286 -32.78 19.57 -21.48
CA ALA A 286 -31.46 19.01 -21.72
C ALA A 286 -30.62 19.08 -20.43
N ALA A 287 -30.01 17.95 -20.05
CA ALA A 287 -29.11 17.88 -18.92
C ALA A 287 -27.82 18.66 -19.21
N THR A 288 -27.24 19.25 -18.18
CA THR A 288 -25.94 19.94 -18.26
C THR A 288 -24.88 19.16 -17.48
N PRO A 289 -23.57 19.32 -17.79
CA PRO A 289 -22.53 18.64 -17.04
C PRO A 289 -22.57 18.95 -15.54
N ALA A 290 -22.84 20.20 -15.18
CA ALA A 290 -23.03 20.63 -13.80
C ALA A 290 -24.31 20.01 -13.19
N GLY A 291 -25.41 19.93 -13.95
CA GLY A 291 -26.63 19.26 -13.49
C GLY A 291 -26.42 17.78 -13.18
N ILE A 292 -25.64 17.08 -13.99
CA ILE A 292 -25.22 15.69 -13.73
C ILE A 292 -24.41 15.61 -12.43
N ALA A 293 -23.43 16.50 -12.23
CA ALA A 293 -22.62 16.52 -11.01
C ALA A 293 -23.46 16.80 -9.75
N VAL A 294 -24.44 17.70 -9.85
CA VAL A 294 -25.40 17.98 -8.77
C VAL A 294 -26.25 16.75 -8.47
N ILE A 295 -26.86 16.10 -9.47
CA ILE A 295 -27.68 14.90 -9.26
C ILE A 295 -26.84 13.77 -8.65
N HIS A 296 -25.63 13.56 -9.15
CA HIS A 296 -24.71 12.54 -8.65
C HIS A 296 -24.33 12.81 -7.19
N SER A 297 -24.06 14.08 -6.84
CA SER A 297 -23.75 14.50 -5.47
C SER A 297 -24.95 14.36 -4.54
N VAL A 298 -26.11 14.88 -4.95
CA VAL A 298 -27.35 14.83 -4.17
C VAL A 298 -27.73 13.38 -3.88
N PHE A 299 -27.64 12.49 -4.87
CA PHE A 299 -27.87 11.06 -4.66
C PHE A 299 -26.94 10.47 -3.62
N ASN A 300 -25.61 10.57 -3.80
CA ASN A 300 -24.65 9.91 -2.91
C ASN A 300 -24.70 10.44 -1.48
N VAL A 301 -24.85 11.76 -1.33
CA VAL A 301 -24.99 12.41 -0.01
C VAL A 301 -26.31 11.99 0.65
N THR A 302 -27.43 12.04 -0.07
CA THR A 302 -28.75 11.70 0.48
C THR A 302 -28.83 10.20 0.81
N ALA A 303 -28.36 9.32 -0.07
CA ALA A 303 -28.31 7.89 0.18
C ALA A 303 -27.45 7.57 1.41
N THR A 304 -26.31 8.24 1.58
CA THR A 304 -25.49 8.11 2.78
C THR A 304 -26.22 8.59 4.04
N ILE A 305 -26.82 9.78 4.01
CA ILE A 305 -27.57 10.31 5.16
C ILE A 305 -28.72 9.37 5.57
N ILE A 306 -29.44 8.81 4.59
CA ILE A 306 -30.57 7.92 4.84
C ILE A 306 -30.10 6.55 5.35
N LEU A 307 -29.06 5.96 4.74
CA LEU A 307 -28.64 4.58 5.03
C LEU A 307 -27.61 4.44 6.15
N LEU A 308 -26.89 5.52 6.51
CA LEU A 308 -25.90 5.50 7.58
C LEU A 308 -26.48 5.09 8.94
N PRO A 309 -27.67 5.57 9.38
CA PRO A 309 -28.32 5.06 10.60
C PRO A 309 -28.62 3.55 10.55
N PHE A 310 -28.77 3.00 9.35
CA PHE A 310 -29.05 1.58 9.10
C PHE A 310 -27.80 0.80 8.70
N ALA A 311 -26.58 1.31 8.96
CA ALA A 311 -25.33 0.64 8.62
C ALA A 311 -25.24 -0.79 9.19
N LYS A 312 -25.68 -0.99 10.46
CA LYS A 312 -25.78 -2.33 11.08
C LYS A 312 -26.80 -3.23 10.38
N GLY A 313 -27.84 -2.65 9.80
CA GLY A 313 -28.83 -3.37 9.00
C GLY A 313 -28.24 -3.88 7.69
N LEU A 314 -27.44 -3.07 7.01
CA LEU A 314 -26.70 -3.49 5.80
C LEU A 314 -25.69 -4.59 6.10
N GLU A 315 -24.96 -4.47 7.21
CA GLU A 315 -24.05 -5.51 7.70
C GLU A 315 -24.81 -6.82 7.97
N LYS A 316 -25.95 -6.76 8.68
CA LYS A 316 -26.78 -7.93 8.95
C LYS A 316 -27.30 -8.57 7.66
N LEU A 317 -27.71 -7.76 6.67
CA LEU A 317 -28.13 -8.25 5.37
C LEU A 317 -27.00 -9.01 4.66
N ALA A 318 -25.77 -8.46 4.68
CA ALA A 318 -24.60 -9.14 4.13
C ALA A 318 -24.28 -10.47 4.83
N CYS A 319 -24.39 -10.52 6.16
CA CYS A 319 -24.24 -11.77 6.92
C CYS A 319 -25.36 -12.80 6.62
N LEU A 320 -26.56 -12.35 6.25
CA LEU A 320 -27.65 -13.23 5.85
C LEU A 320 -27.44 -13.81 4.44
N THR A 321 -26.89 -13.01 3.51
CA THR A 321 -26.58 -13.45 2.15
C THR A 321 -25.35 -14.35 2.11
N ILE A 322 -24.28 -13.98 2.82
CA ILE A 322 -23.05 -14.76 2.94
C ILE A 322 -23.00 -15.33 4.35
N ARG A 323 -23.57 -16.52 4.54
CA ARG A 323 -23.75 -17.15 5.84
C ARG A 323 -22.45 -17.73 6.42
N ASP A 324 -22.35 -17.66 7.74
CA ASP A 324 -21.34 -18.40 8.49
C ASP A 324 -21.58 -19.91 8.36
N LYS A 325 -20.49 -20.69 8.36
CA LYS A 325 -20.50 -22.16 8.34
C LYS A 325 -19.98 -22.58 9.71
N LYS A 326 -20.43 -23.72 10.23
CA LYS A 326 -20.00 -24.21 11.56
C LYS A 326 -18.48 -24.41 11.69
N GLU A 327 -17.76 -24.53 10.57
CA GLU A 327 -16.30 -24.65 10.47
C GLU A 327 -15.64 -23.35 10.01
N ASP A 328 -16.08 -22.19 10.49
CA ASP A 328 -15.31 -20.98 10.27
C ASP A 328 -13.97 -21.13 11.03
N VAL A 329 -12.95 -21.52 10.27
CA VAL A 329 -11.57 -21.69 10.73
C VAL A 329 -11.20 -20.42 11.48
N VAL A 330 -10.99 -20.56 12.78
CA VAL A 330 -10.41 -19.50 13.60
C VAL A 330 -9.01 -19.31 13.04
N VAL A 331 -8.85 -18.30 12.19
CA VAL A 331 -7.55 -17.87 11.69
C VAL A 331 -6.68 -17.64 12.93
N SER A 332 -5.57 -18.37 13.04
CA SER A 332 -4.64 -18.25 14.17
C SER A 332 -4.14 -16.80 14.28
N ALA A 333 -3.68 -16.40 15.46
CA ALA A 333 -3.13 -15.07 15.65
C ALA A 333 -1.93 -14.83 14.71
N GLU A 334 -1.07 -15.84 14.55
CA GLU A 334 0.05 -15.86 13.61
C GLU A 334 -0.42 -15.66 12.17
N ASP A 335 -1.41 -16.41 11.69
CA ASP A 335 -1.88 -16.25 10.32
C ASP A 335 -2.39 -14.83 10.03
N ARG A 336 -3.03 -14.16 11.00
CA ARG A 336 -3.51 -12.77 10.86
C ARG A 336 -2.37 -11.78 10.64
N GLU A 337 -1.22 -12.03 11.24
CA GLU A 337 -0.06 -11.16 11.16
C GLU A 337 0.55 -11.16 9.76
N PHE A 338 0.61 -12.31 9.10
CA PHE A 338 1.08 -12.42 7.71
C PHE A 338 0.04 -11.98 6.68
N MET A 339 -1.25 -11.96 7.01
CA MET A 339 -2.28 -11.46 6.08
C MET A 339 -2.16 -9.98 5.75
N ILE A 340 -1.32 -9.24 6.47
CA ILE A 340 -1.02 -7.83 6.21
C ILE A 340 -0.47 -7.66 4.78
N LEU A 341 0.24 -8.67 4.25
CA LEU A 341 0.75 -8.73 2.87
C LEU A 341 -0.32 -9.16 1.86
N GLU A 342 -1.48 -8.51 1.89
CA GLU A 342 -2.61 -8.82 1.03
C GLU A 342 -2.35 -8.41 -0.44
N PRO A 343 -2.39 -9.34 -1.41
CA PRO A 343 -2.07 -9.05 -2.82
C PRO A 343 -2.90 -7.93 -3.46
N ARG A 344 -4.13 -7.69 -2.98
CA ARG A 344 -4.97 -6.58 -3.46
C ARG A 344 -4.37 -5.20 -3.19
N PHE A 345 -3.44 -5.08 -2.24
CA PHE A 345 -2.74 -3.83 -1.97
C PHE A 345 -1.63 -3.55 -2.99
N LEU A 346 -1.19 -4.52 -3.79
CA LEU A 346 -0.22 -4.30 -4.87
C LEU A 346 -0.72 -3.33 -5.96
N GLU A 347 -2.04 -3.12 -6.07
CA GLU A 347 -2.65 -2.10 -6.93
C GLU A 347 -2.48 -0.66 -6.36
N LYS A 348 -1.96 -0.56 -5.13
CA LYS A 348 -1.61 0.69 -4.45
C LYS A 348 -0.20 0.60 -3.88
N PRO A 349 0.83 0.75 -4.74
CA PRO A 349 2.19 0.39 -4.38
C PRO A 349 2.77 1.17 -3.20
N ALA A 350 2.48 2.46 -3.09
CA ALA A 350 2.94 3.28 -1.95
C ALA A 350 2.45 2.70 -0.60
N PHE A 351 1.22 2.20 -0.56
CA PHE A 351 0.70 1.55 0.64
C PHE A 351 1.29 0.14 0.83
N ALA A 352 1.43 -0.63 -0.25
CA ALA A 352 2.07 -1.94 -0.19
C ALA A 352 3.52 -1.88 0.33
N VAL A 353 4.28 -0.85 -0.03
CA VAL A 353 5.63 -0.60 0.50
C VAL A 353 5.58 -0.30 2.00
N GLU A 354 4.66 0.56 2.45
CA GLU A 354 4.49 0.84 3.89
C GLU A 354 4.14 -0.42 4.70
N GLN A 355 3.27 -1.30 4.18
CA GLN A 355 2.97 -2.57 4.85
C GLN A 355 4.17 -3.51 4.87
N SER A 356 4.93 -3.52 3.78
CA SER A 356 6.18 -4.29 3.70
C SER A 356 7.21 -3.78 4.71
N ARG A 357 7.34 -2.45 4.90
CA ARG A 357 8.20 -1.85 5.92
C ARG A 357 7.79 -2.29 7.33
N ASN A 358 6.50 -2.28 7.64
CA ASN A 358 5.99 -2.74 8.93
C ASN A 358 6.27 -4.23 9.16
N ALA A 359 6.10 -5.07 8.13
CA ALA A 359 6.41 -6.50 8.21
C ALA A 359 7.92 -6.74 8.40
N ALA A 360 8.76 -6.05 7.63
CA ALA A 360 10.22 -6.13 7.75
C ALA A 360 10.72 -5.70 9.14
N ARG A 361 10.14 -4.65 9.73
CA ARG A 361 10.45 -4.22 11.11
C ARG A 361 10.11 -5.29 12.14
N LYS A 362 8.99 -5.98 11.98
CA LYS A 362 8.61 -7.09 12.87
C LYS A 362 9.51 -8.30 12.71
N MET A 363 9.85 -8.64 11.47
CA MET A 363 10.82 -9.70 11.17
C MET A 363 12.18 -9.41 11.83
N ALA A 364 12.64 -8.16 11.74
CA ALA A 364 13.81 -7.70 12.46
C ALA A 364 13.62 -7.88 13.98
N GLU A 365 12.55 -7.36 14.59
CA GLU A 365 12.31 -7.52 16.03
C GLU A 365 12.29 -9.00 16.49
N GLU A 366 11.69 -9.92 15.73
CA GLU A 366 11.71 -11.36 16.05
C GLU A 366 13.12 -11.97 15.90
N SER A 367 13.88 -11.62 14.85
CA SER A 367 15.26 -12.09 14.66
C SER A 367 16.21 -11.59 15.76
N HIS A 368 16.08 -10.32 16.15
CA HIS A 368 16.77 -9.72 17.29
C HIS A 368 16.46 -10.48 18.59
N ASN A 369 15.18 -10.67 18.90
CA ASN A 369 14.76 -11.38 20.10
C ASN A 369 15.21 -12.85 20.11
N ALA A 370 15.25 -13.51 18.96
CA ALA A 370 15.79 -14.87 18.81
C ALA A 370 17.25 -14.93 19.23
N LEU A 371 18.08 -14.03 18.68
CA LEU A 371 19.51 -13.97 19.00
C LEU A 371 19.77 -13.75 20.49
N PHE A 372 19.15 -12.74 21.11
CA PHE A 372 19.42 -12.44 22.52
C PHE A 372 18.83 -13.49 23.47
N THR A 373 17.73 -14.14 23.08
CA THR A 373 17.23 -15.29 23.84
C THR A 373 18.22 -16.46 23.75
N ALA A 374 18.76 -16.75 22.56
CA ALA A 374 19.78 -17.78 22.38
C ALA A 374 21.06 -17.51 23.17
N LEU A 375 21.56 -16.26 23.16
CA LEU A 375 22.72 -15.86 23.96
C LEU A 375 22.48 -16.05 25.46
N SER A 376 21.28 -15.73 25.95
CA SER A 376 20.93 -15.93 27.37
C SER A 376 20.93 -17.41 27.80
N LEU A 377 20.69 -18.34 26.87
CA LEU A 377 20.70 -19.78 27.15
C LEU A 377 22.10 -20.33 27.40
N VAL A 378 23.14 -19.69 26.85
CA VAL A 378 24.54 -20.07 27.09
C VAL A 378 24.90 -19.92 28.57
N ASP A 379 24.39 -18.88 29.23
CA ASP A 379 24.58 -18.64 30.65
C ASP A 379 23.55 -19.37 31.52
N LYS A 380 22.28 -19.30 31.12
CA LYS A 380 21.15 -19.84 31.88
C LYS A 380 20.21 -20.63 30.97
N TYR A 381 20.56 -21.89 30.78
CA TYR A 381 19.75 -22.82 30.02
C TYR A 381 18.34 -22.99 30.59
N SER A 382 17.35 -23.05 29.69
CA SER A 382 15.96 -23.39 29.99
C SER A 382 15.27 -23.97 28.75
N GLU A 383 14.50 -25.04 28.92
CA GLU A 383 13.72 -25.65 27.82
C GLU A 383 12.70 -24.66 27.22
N GLU A 384 12.08 -23.82 28.05
CA GLU A 384 11.17 -22.76 27.59
C GLU A 384 11.88 -21.74 26.67
N GLY A 385 13.14 -21.42 26.94
CA GLY A 385 13.91 -20.52 26.08
C GLY A 385 14.27 -21.16 24.74
N VAL A 386 14.54 -22.47 24.70
CA VAL A 386 14.77 -23.23 23.46
C VAL A 386 13.52 -23.18 22.58
N GLU A 387 12.36 -23.55 23.13
CA GLU A 387 11.07 -23.49 22.42
C GLU A 387 10.76 -22.06 21.91
N ARG A 388 11.13 -21.03 22.68
CA ARG A 388 10.97 -19.63 22.25
C ARG A 388 11.85 -19.29 21.05
N VAL A 389 13.11 -19.71 21.02
CA VAL A 389 14.03 -19.46 19.90
C VAL A 389 13.52 -20.15 18.64
N GLU A 390 13.17 -21.44 18.72
CA GLU A 390 12.61 -22.20 17.59
C GLU A 390 11.34 -21.54 17.03
N ASN A 391 10.42 -21.10 17.90
CA ASN A 391 9.20 -20.42 17.46
C ASN A 391 9.47 -19.06 16.79
N MET A 392 10.50 -18.32 17.23
CA MET A 392 10.87 -17.03 16.61
C MET A 392 11.54 -17.25 15.26
N GLU A 393 12.46 -18.20 15.14
CA GLU A 393 13.08 -18.56 13.85
C GLU A 393 12.03 -18.99 12.82
N SER A 394 11.11 -19.88 13.20
CA SER A 394 10.08 -20.36 12.27
C SER A 394 9.13 -19.24 11.81
N LYS A 395 8.98 -18.17 12.59
CA LYS A 395 8.28 -16.96 12.16
C LYS A 395 9.13 -16.10 11.23
N VAL A 396 10.42 -15.95 11.50
CA VAL A 396 11.35 -15.21 10.63
C VAL A 396 11.43 -15.86 9.26
N ASP A 397 11.55 -17.19 9.17
CA ASP A 397 11.48 -17.95 7.91
C ASP A 397 10.21 -17.65 7.12
N ARG A 398 9.07 -17.68 7.81
CA ARG A 398 7.78 -17.38 7.18
C ARG A 398 7.71 -15.92 6.71
N TYR A 399 8.33 -14.98 7.42
CA TYR A 399 8.45 -13.61 6.94
C TYR A 399 9.32 -13.55 5.70
N GLU A 400 10.47 -14.21 5.67
CA GLU A 400 11.40 -14.22 4.54
C GLU A 400 10.69 -14.65 3.24
N ASP A 401 9.95 -15.76 3.26
CA ASP A 401 9.23 -16.28 2.09
C ASP A 401 8.06 -15.36 1.67
N GLU A 402 7.14 -15.04 2.59
CA GLU A 402 5.93 -14.27 2.27
C GLU A 402 6.27 -12.81 1.90
N LEU A 403 7.14 -12.16 2.68
CA LEU A 403 7.59 -10.79 2.42
C LEU A 403 8.47 -10.72 1.18
N GLY A 404 9.43 -11.64 1.02
CA GLY A 404 10.27 -11.71 -0.17
C GLY A 404 9.43 -11.88 -1.44
N THR A 405 8.49 -12.82 -1.44
CA THR A 405 7.54 -13.01 -2.54
C THR A 405 6.70 -11.76 -2.81
N TYR A 406 6.25 -11.06 -1.77
CA TYR A 406 5.46 -9.85 -1.90
C TYR A 406 6.27 -8.67 -2.46
N LEU A 407 7.50 -8.46 -1.98
CA LEU A 407 8.43 -7.43 -2.46
C LEU A 407 8.81 -7.64 -3.93
N VAL A 408 9.03 -8.89 -4.37
CA VAL A 408 9.30 -9.20 -5.78
C VAL A 408 8.08 -8.87 -6.65
N LYS A 409 6.85 -9.14 -6.20
CA LYS A 409 5.65 -8.74 -6.96
C LYS A 409 5.52 -7.21 -7.03
N LEU A 410 5.91 -6.52 -5.95
CA LEU A 410 5.84 -5.07 -5.84
C LEU A 410 6.90 -4.35 -6.69
N SER A 411 8.08 -4.94 -6.90
CA SER A 411 9.13 -4.38 -7.76
C SER A 411 8.72 -4.29 -9.24
N HIS A 412 7.74 -5.09 -9.66
CA HIS A 412 7.15 -5.03 -11.00
C HIS A 412 6.06 -3.96 -11.14
N LYS A 413 5.72 -3.22 -10.07
CA LYS A 413 4.72 -2.15 -10.10
C LYS A 413 5.39 -0.79 -10.33
N ASP A 414 4.60 0.17 -10.83
CA ASP A 414 5.06 1.54 -10.98
C ASP A 414 5.05 2.25 -9.61
N ILE A 415 6.23 2.35 -9.00
CA ILE A 415 6.43 2.90 -7.64
C ILE A 415 7.22 4.21 -7.70
N SER A 416 7.16 4.99 -6.62
CA SER A 416 8.00 6.19 -6.52
C SER A 416 9.47 5.78 -6.34
N GLU A 417 10.41 6.64 -6.71
CA GLU A 417 11.84 6.40 -6.51
C GLU A 417 12.17 6.12 -5.03
N ALA A 418 11.63 6.93 -4.12
CA ALA A 418 11.79 6.73 -2.67
C ALA A 418 11.24 5.37 -2.19
N ASP A 419 10.11 4.93 -2.74
CA ASP A 419 9.54 3.62 -2.46
C ASP A 419 10.39 2.50 -3.07
N SER A 420 10.99 2.72 -4.24
CA SER A 420 11.91 1.78 -4.89
C SER A 420 13.18 1.58 -4.07
N HIS A 421 13.80 2.65 -3.57
CA HIS A 421 14.95 2.53 -2.67
C HIS A 421 14.60 1.72 -1.42
N SER A 422 13.45 2.00 -0.80
CA SER A 422 13.04 1.26 0.38
C SER A 422 12.70 -0.19 0.09
N LEU A 423 12.12 -0.48 -1.08
CA LEU A 423 11.90 -1.84 -1.53
C LEU A 423 13.23 -2.58 -1.67
N SER A 424 14.24 -1.98 -2.28
CA SER A 424 15.58 -2.57 -2.42
C SER A 424 16.21 -2.85 -1.06
N ILE A 425 16.21 -1.88 -0.14
CA ILE A 425 16.74 -2.08 1.23
C ILE A 425 16.05 -3.26 1.90
N MET A 426 14.72 -3.32 1.86
CA MET A 426 13.99 -4.45 2.46
C MET A 426 14.34 -5.78 1.78
N LEU A 427 14.40 -5.83 0.44
CA LEU A 427 14.67 -7.06 -0.30
C LEU A 427 16.05 -7.66 0.05
N HIS A 428 17.04 -6.81 0.33
CA HIS A 428 18.37 -7.23 0.75
C HIS A 428 18.40 -7.61 2.24
N CYS A 429 17.89 -6.74 3.13
CA CYS A 429 18.01 -6.95 4.58
C CYS A 429 17.17 -8.12 5.11
N ILE A 430 16.06 -8.52 4.47
CA ILE A 430 15.26 -9.66 4.97
C ILE A 430 16.07 -10.96 4.99
N GLY A 431 16.98 -11.15 4.03
CA GLY A 431 17.87 -12.33 4.01
C GLY A 431 18.89 -12.28 5.14
N ASP A 432 19.43 -11.09 5.46
CA ASP A 432 20.34 -10.94 6.61
C ASP A 432 19.61 -11.17 7.95
N PHE A 433 18.32 -10.78 8.08
CA PHE A 433 17.53 -11.09 9.27
C PHE A 433 17.26 -12.60 9.46
N GLU A 434 16.98 -13.34 8.38
CA GLU A 434 16.86 -14.81 8.42
C GLU A 434 18.19 -15.45 8.85
N ARG A 435 19.31 -15.04 8.26
CA ARG A 435 20.62 -15.58 8.64
C ARG A 435 21.00 -15.30 10.09
N ILE A 436 20.66 -14.12 10.62
CA ILE A 436 20.87 -13.82 12.04
C ILE A 436 20.03 -14.75 12.93
N SER A 437 18.79 -15.07 12.56
CA SER A 437 17.98 -16.04 13.31
C SER A 437 18.49 -17.48 13.18
N ASP A 438 19.01 -17.89 12.01
CA ASP A 438 19.68 -19.19 11.84
C ASP A 438 20.86 -19.34 12.81
N HIS A 439 21.68 -18.28 12.91
CA HIS A 439 22.80 -18.26 13.85
C HIS A 439 22.34 -18.26 15.32
N ALA A 440 21.17 -17.68 15.63
CA ALA A 440 20.56 -17.81 16.94
C ALA A 440 20.21 -19.27 17.28
N VAL A 441 19.64 -20.02 16.33
CA VAL A 441 19.37 -21.46 16.50
C VAL A 441 20.67 -22.24 16.74
N ASN A 442 21.73 -21.98 15.97
CA ASN A 442 23.02 -22.65 16.17
C ASN A 442 23.64 -22.36 17.56
N ILE A 443 23.48 -21.13 18.07
CA ILE A 443 23.91 -20.76 19.43
C ILE A 443 23.07 -21.48 20.49
N MET A 444 21.75 -21.57 20.28
CA MET A 444 20.84 -22.31 21.15
C MET A 444 21.20 -23.80 21.21
N GLU A 445 21.48 -24.44 20.06
CA GLU A 445 21.93 -25.83 19.99
C GLU A 445 23.25 -26.03 20.74
N SER A 446 24.19 -25.09 20.59
CA SER A 446 25.46 -25.10 21.34
C SER A 446 25.24 -24.99 22.86
N ALA A 447 24.28 -24.16 23.29
CA ALA A 447 23.89 -24.04 24.70
C ALA A 447 23.21 -25.30 25.24
N GLN A 448 22.37 -25.95 24.42
CA GLN A 448 21.74 -27.23 24.74
C GLN A 448 22.78 -28.34 24.90
N GLU A 449 23.74 -28.45 23.98
CA GLU A 449 24.83 -29.41 24.09
C GLU A 449 25.65 -29.21 25.38
N LEU A 450 25.93 -27.96 25.73
CA LEU A 450 26.63 -27.59 26.96
C LEU A 450 25.87 -28.06 28.21
N TYR A 451 24.54 -27.89 28.22
CA TYR A 451 23.67 -28.34 29.31
C TYR A 451 23.58 -29.87 29.40
N GLU A 452 23.27 -30.55 28.28
CA GLU A 452 23.08 -32.00 28.24
C GLU A 452 24.33 -32.77 28.64
N LYS A 453 25.51 -32.26 28.27
CA LYS A 453 26.81 -32.83 28.65
C LYS A 453 27.29 -32.38 30.03
N GLY A 454 26.58 -31.48 30.70
CA GLY A 454 26.94 -30.94 32.01
C GLY A 454 28.26 -30.15 32.00
N LEU A 455 28.62 -29.57 30.85
CA LEU A 455 29.83 -28.79 30.67
C LEU A 455 29.63 -27.35 31.18
N LYS A 456 30.72 -26.69 31.58
CA LYS A 456 30.69 -25.28 31.99
C LYS A 456 31.96 -24.58 31.56
N PHE A 457 31.81 -23.40 30.96
CA PHE A 457 32.95 -22.53 30.68
C PHE A 457 33.63 -22.07 31.96
N SER A 458 34.96 -21.90 31.91
CA SER A 458 35.72 -21.30 32.99
C SER A 458 35.35 -19.82 33.14
N GLU A 459 35.54 -19.25 34.32
CA GLU A 459 35.21 -17.83 34.59
C GLU A 459 35.93 -16.87 33.63
N ASN A 460 37.17 -17.18 33.24
CA ASN A 460 37.89 -16.37 32.26
C ASN A 460 37.30 -16.51 30.84
N ALA A 461 36.83 -17.70 30.46
CA ALA A 461 36.17 -17.90 29.17
C ALA A 461 34.79 -17.23 29.12
N LYS A 462 34.06 -17.23 30.23
CA LYS A 462 32.80 -16.48 30.35
C LYS A 462 33.01 -14.99 30.19
N LYS A 463 33.98 -14.40 30.90
CA LYS A 463 34.32 -12.97 30.74
C LYS A 463 34.71 -12.61 29.31
N ASP A 464 35.51 -13.46 28.67
CA ASP A 464 35.88 -13.26 27.26
C ASP A 464 34.63 -13.27 26.34
N LEU A 465 33.71 -14.21 26.57
CA LEU A 465 32.43 -14.30 25.85
C LEU A 465 31.47 -13.16 26.16
N GLU A 466 31.43 -12.65 27.40
CA GLU A 466 30.62 -11.50 27.79
C GLU A 466 31.06 -10.24 27.04
N VAL A 467 32.37 -10.00 26.92
CA VAL A 467 32.90 -8.85 26.16
C VAL A 467 32.55 -8.97 24.67
N LEU A 468 32.74 -10.15 24.08
CA LEU A 468 32.36 -10.40 22.68
C LEU A 468 30.84 -10.27 22.47
N GLY A 469 30.05 -10.81 23.39
CA GLY A 469 28.59 -10.73 23.38
C GLY A 469 28.09 -9.28 23.46
N GLN A 470 28.72 -8.44 24.28
CA GLN A 470 28.40 -7.01 24.35
C GLN A 470 28.74 -6.27 23.05
N ALA A 471 29.87 -6.59 22.42
CA ALA A 471 30.22 -6.00 21.13
C ALA A 471 29.20 -6.39 20.04
N VAL A 472 28.77 -7.65 20.02
CA VAL A 472 27.72 -8.14 19.10
C VAL A 472 26.36 -7.53 19.44
N GLU A 473 26.04 -7.37 20.72
CA GLU A 473 24.80 -6.69 21.12
C GLU A 473 24.74 -5.28 20.53
N ASP A 474 25.84 -4.54 20.68
CA ASP A 474 25.93 -3.17 20.20
C ASP A 474 25.89 -3.09 18.66
N ILE A 475 26.54 -4.00 17.92
CA ILE A 475 26.50 -4.00 16.44
C ILE A 475 25.10 -4.35 15.92
N VAL A 476 24.43 -5.33 16.53
CA VAL A 476 23.08 -5.75 16.15
C VAL A 476 22.09 -4.62 16.42
N ASN A 477 22.13 -4.01 17.61
CA ASN A 477 21.28 -2.88 17.94
C ASN A 477 21.50 -1.71 16.97
N THR A 478 22.76 -1.41 16.64
CA THR A 478 23.13 -0.34 15.70
C THR A 478 22.60 -0.63 14.29
N ALA A 479 22.82 -1.85 13.76
CA ALA A 479 22.38 -2.24 12.43
C ALA A 479 20.85 -2.18 12.28
N TYR A 480 20.12 -2.59 13.31
CA TYR A 480 18.66 -2.59 13.30
C TYR A 480 18.09 -1.18 13.43
N GLU A 481 18.75 -0.31 14.20
CA GLU A 481 18.42 1.12 14.26
C GLU A 481 18.71 1.82 12.91
N VAL A 482 19.82 1.47 12.25
CA VAL A 482 20.15 1.95 10.90
C VAL A 482 19.10 1.53 9.89
N PHE A 483 18.66 0.27 9.91
CA PHE A 483 17.56 -0.20 9.07
C PHE A 483 16.26 0.59 9.33
N ASP A 484 15.91 0.81 10.59
CA ASP A 484 14.64 1.45 10.96
C ASP A 484 14.59 2.96 10.63
N LYS A 485 15.69 3.67 10.94
CA LYS A 485 15.79 5.13 10.82
C LYS A 485 16.45 5.60 9.53
N GLN A 486 17.12 4.71 8.81
CA GLN A 486 17.95 5.02 7.64
C GLN A 486 19.00 6.11 7.95
N ASP A 487 19.61 6.04 9.14
CA ASP A 487 20.61 7.02 9.60
C ASP A 487 22.02 6.64 9.10
N MET A 488 22.50 7.37 8.11
CA MET A 488 23.80 7.14 7.48
C MET A 488 24.98 7.30 8.43
N LYS A 489 24.90 8.24 9.37
CA LYS A 489 26.00 8.47 10.30
C LYS A 489 26.15 7.33 11.28
N LEU A 490 25.03 6.70 11.61
CA LEU A 490 25.03 5.52 12.46
C LEU A 490 25.55 4.29 11.69
N ALA A 491 25.27 4.20 10.38
CA ALA A 491 25.78 3.14 9.51
C ALA A 491 27.32 3.13 9.41
N GLU A 492 27.96 4.30 9.41
CA GLU A 492 29.43 4.45 9.40
C GLU A 492 30.12 3.78 10.60
N LYS A 493 29.40 3.50 11.70
CA LYS A 493 29.94 2.87 12.92
C LYS A 493 29.92 1.34 12.90
N ILE A 494 29.19 0.73 11.96
CA ILE A 494 28.99 -0.72 11.92
C ILE A 494 30.28 -1.43 11.50
N GLU A 495 30.91 -0.98 10.41
CA GLU A 495 32.10 -1.62 9.85
C GLU A 495 33.31 -1.60 10.81
N PRO A 496 33.66 -0.49 11.48
CA PRO A 496 34.71 -0.50 12.50
C PRO A 496 34.43 -1.49 13.64
N LEU A 497 33.16 -1.65 14.04
CA LEU A 497 32.79 -2.56 15.11
C LEU A 497 32.83 -4.04 14.67
N GLU A 498 32.48 -4.33 13.41
CA GLU A 498 32.65 -5.67 12.81
C GLU A 498 34.11 -6.11 12.88
N GLU A 499 35.05 -5.26 12.43
CA GLU A 499 36.49 -5.56 12.52
C GLU A 499 36.96 -5.84 13.96
N VAL A 500 36.43 -5.11 14.95
CA VAL A 500 36.74 -5.39 16.37
C VAL A 500 36.19 -6.74 16.82
N ILE A 501 34.96 -7.09 16.44
CA ILE A 501 34.37 -8.40 16.74
C ILE A 501 35.19 -9.52 16.11
N ASP A 502 35.71 -9.28 14.91
CA ASP A 502 36.54 -10.19 14.14
C ASP A 502 37.91 -10.42 14.82
N GLU A 503 38.54 -9.35 15.33
CA GLU A 503 39.73 -9.40 16.19
C GLU A 503 39.47 -10.14 17.51
N LEU A 504 38.34 -9.86 18.17
CA LEU A 504 37.94 -10.50 19.42
C LEU A 504 37.69 -12.00 19.23
N SER A 505 36.96 -12.41 18.20
CA SER A 505 36.70 -13.83 17.87
C SER A 505 38.02 -14.61 17.76
N LYS A 506 38.99 -14.07 17.01
CA LYS A 506 40.33 -14.67 16.83
C LYS A 506 41.08 -14.76 18.17
N GLU A 507 41.03 -13.71 18.99
CA GLU A 507 41.71 -13.67 20.29
C GLU A 507 41.09 -14.61 21.33
N VAL A 508 39.75 -14.71 21.39
CA VAL A 508 39.04 -15.66 22.27
C VAL A 508 39.38 -17.10 21.90
N LYS A 509 39.37 -17.44 20.61
CA LYS A 509 39.81 -18.75 20.10
C LYS A 509 41.27 -19.03 20.49
N ARG A 510 42.18 -18.05 20.36
CA ARG A 510 43.59 -18.16 20.77
C ARG A 510 43.77 -18.41 22.27
N ARG A 511 43.07 -17.65 23.12
CA ARG A 511 43.09 -17.82 24.58
C ARG A 511 42.58 -19.20 24.99
N HIS A 512 41.57 -19.73 24.31
CA HIS A 512 41.08 -21.08 24.55
C HIS A 512 42.13 -22.16 24.25
N VAL A 513 42.82 -22.08 23.10
CA VAL A 513 43.90 -23.04 22.77
C VAL A 513 45.00 -23.02 23.84
N GLN A 514 45.29 -21.85 24.41
CA GLN A 514 46.26 -21.74 25.50
C GLN A 514 45.77 -22.42 26.79
N ARG A 515 44.48 -22.26 27.16
CA ARG A 515 43.85 -22.97 28.28
C ARG A 515 43.87 -24.49 28.08
N LEU A 516 43.61 -24.95 26.84
CA LEU A 516 43.64 -26.36 26.49
C LEU A 516 45.05 -26.96 26.66
N ARG A 517 46.08 -26.24 26.22
CA ARG A 517 47.49 -26.66 26.39
C ARG A 517 47.91 -26.74 27.86
N ASN A 518 47.31 -25.93 28.72
CA ASN A 518 47.57 -25.94 30.16
C ASN A 518 46.73 -26.97 30.93
N GLY A 519 45.79 -27.67 30.26
CA GLY A 519 44.87 -28.60 30.89
C GLY A 519 43.74 -27.94 31.69
N GLU A 520 43.46 -26.65 31.44
CA GLU A 520 42.44 -25.85 32.13
C GLU A 520 41.03 -26.03 31.50
N CYS A 521 40.93 -26.60 30.29
CA CYS A 521 39.68 -26.93 29.61
C CYS A 521 39.78 -28.23 28.78
N THR A 522 38.65 -28.74 28.30
CA THR A 522 38.58 -29.94 27.45
C THR A 522 38.44 -29.58 25.98
N ILE A 523 38.77 -30.53 25.09
CA ILE A 523 38.62 -30.38 23.63
C ILE A 523 37.15 -30.14 23.26
N GLU A 524 36.22 -30.84 23.92
CA GLU A 524 34.77 -30.71 23.70
C GLU A 524 34.27 -29.28 23.95
N MET A 525 34.72 -28.62 25.02
CA MET A 525 34.40 -27.21 25.27
C MET A 525 34.98 -26.28 24.20
N GLY A 526 36.07 -26.67 23.56
CA GLY A 526 36.69 -25.90 22.49
C GLY A 526 35.88 -25.90 21.20
N PHE A 527 35.20 -27.01 20.88
CA PHE A 527 34.27 -27.05 19.76
C PHE A 527 33.07 -26.13 19.99
N ILE A 528 32.39 -26.28 21.12
CA ILE A 528 31.23 -25.44 21.49
C ILE A 528 31.60 -23.94 21.49
N LEU A 529 32.76 -23.57 22.06
CA LEU A 529 33.23 -22.19 22.04
C LEU A 529 33.50 -21.70 20.61
N SER A 530 34.12 -22.55 19.78
CA SER A 530 34.40 -22.22 18.39
C SER A 530 33.11 -22.01 17.60
N ASP A 531 32.08 -22.81 17.84
CA ASP A 531 30.80 -22.72 17.15
C ASP A 531 30.06 -21.44 17.55
N ILE A 532 29.98 -21.13 18.85
CA ILE A 532 29.40 -19.88 19.35
C ILE A 532 30.14 -18.66 18.79
N THR A 533 31.47 -18.62 18.91
CA THR A 533 32.27 -17.48 18.44
C THR A 533 32.18 -17.29 16.92
N THR A 534 32.08 -18.38 16.15
CA THR A 534 31.87 -18.30 14.70
C THR A 534 30.47 -17.81 14.35
N CYS A 535 29.43 -18.23 15.08
CA CYS A 535 28.09 -17.68 14.87
C CYS A 535 28.04 -16.17 15.19
N LEU A 536 28.68 -15.74 16.28
CA LEU A 536 28.77 -14.33 16.66
C LEU A 536 29.50 -13.47 15.61
N GLU A 537 30.60 -13.97 15.07
CA GLU A 537 31.34 -13.38 13.94
C GLU A 537 30.43 -13.23 12.71
N ARG A 538 29.72 -14.29 12.32
CA ARG A 538 28.77 -14.25 11.19
C ARG A 538 27.59 -13.32 11.40
N VAL A 539 27.07 -13.22 12.62
CA VAL A 539 26.04 -12.23 12.95
C VAL A 539 26.57 -10.81 12.72
N ALA A 540 27.82 -10.51 13.08
CA ALA A 540 28.43 -9.22 12.82
C ALA A 540 28.60 -8.95 11.31
N ASP A 541 28.99 -9.95 10.51
CA ASP A 541 29.05 -9.85 9.04
C ASP A 541 27.68 -9.45 8.45
N HIS A 542 26.60 -10.12 8.88
CA HIS A 542 25.24 -9.80 8.45
C HIS A 542 24.79 -8.40 8.90
N CYS A 543 25.22 -7.94 10.08
CA CYS A 543 24.98 -6.57 10.53
C CYS A 543 25.70 -5.54 9.63
N SER A 544 26.93 -5.84 9.20
CA SER A 544 27.66 -5.03 8.23
C SER A 544 26.93 -4.95 6.88
N ASN A 545 26.45 -6.09 6.34
CA ASN A 545 25.67 -6.10 5.10
C ASN A 545 24.44 -5.18 5.17
N ILE A 546 23.71 -5.20 6.30
CA ILE A 546 22.56 -4.31 6.53
C ILE A 546 23.01 -2.83 6.48
N GLY A 547 24.10 -2.49 7.19
CA GLY A 547 24.66 -1.14 7.19
C GLY A 547 25.05 -0.65 5.79
N VAL A 548 25.73 -1.49 5.02
CA VAL A 548 26.17 -1.17 3.66
C VAL A 548 25.01 -1.06 2.70
N CYS A 549 23.99 -1.92 2.83
CA CYS A 549 22.80 -1.82 1.97
C CYS A 549 22.12 -0.46 2.12
N VAL A 550 21.97 0.04 3.35
CA VAL A 550 21.36 1.35 3.61
C VAL A 550 22.19 2.47 2.98
N THR A 551 23.53 2.45 3.12
CA THR A 551 24.40 3.48 2.54
C THR A 551 24.39 3.47 1.02
N GLN A 552 24.53 2.29 0.40
CA GLN A 552 24.62 2.13 -1.05
C GLN A 552 23.37 2.52 -1.81
N VAL A 553 22.20 2.09 -1.30
CA VAL A 553 20.94 2.36 -1.97
C VAL A 553 20.67 3.86 -2.03
N ASN A 554 21.12 4.64 -1.04
CA ASN A 554 20.99 6.10 -1.07
C ASN A 554 22.00 6.79 -1.99
N GLU A 555 23.11 6.14 -2.33
CA GLU A 555 24.12 6.65 -3.26
C GLU A 555 23.92 6.17 -4.71
N ASP A 556 22.83 5.46 -5.00
CA ASP A 556 22.56 4.80 -6.29
C ASP A 556 23.66 3.78 -6.70
N LEU A 557 24.37 3.21 -5.72
CA LEU A 557 25.40 2.19 -5.93
C LEU A 557 24.80 0.79 -5.72
N TYR A 558 25.10 -0.17 -6.60
CA TYR A 558 24.47 -1.49 -6.63
C TYR A 558 25.41 -2.67 -6.31
N ASP A 559 26.65 -2.42 -5.85
CA ASP A 559 27.65 -3.48 -5.63
C ASP A 559 28.24 -3.45 -4.21
N THR A 560 27.59 -4.16 -3.30
CA THR A 560 27.92 -4.26 -1.86
C THR A 560 29.34 -4.72 -1.61
N HIS A 561 29.81 -5.72 -2.37
CA HIS A 561 31.15 -6.26 -2.19
C HIS A 561 32.26 -5.31 -2.67
N SER A 562 32.06 -4.55 -3.75
CA SER A 562 33.07 -3.57 -4.15
C SER A 562 33.15 -2.39 -3.19
N HIS A 563 32.01 -1.95 -2.62
CA HIS A 563 32.01 -0.88 -1.61
C HIS A 563 32.66 -1.30 -0.30
N LEU A 564 32.34 -2.49 0.23
CA LEU A 564 33.04 -3.06 1.40
C LEU A 564 34.54 -3.12 1.17
N ASN A 565 34.96 -3.60 0.00
CA ASN A 565 36.37 -3.62 -0.36
C ASN A 565 36.98 -2.21 -0.41
N ILE A 566 36.26 -1.19 -0.86
CA ILE A 566 36.75 0.20 -0.86
C ILE A 566 36.90 0.73 0.56
N VAL A 567 35.90 0.55 1.43
CA VAL A 567 35.95 1.00 2.83
C VAL A 567 37.10 0.31 3.57
N LYS A 568 37.26 -1.01 3.42
CA LYS A 568 38.37 -1.77 4.03
C LYS A 568 39.74 -1.44 3.43
N SER A 569 39.82 -1.14 2.12
CA SER A 569 41.10 -0.88 1.45
C SER A 569 41.56 0.59 1.46
N HIS A 570 40.64 1.53 1.63
CA HIS A 570 40.90 2.97 1.68
C HIS A 570 40.12 3.65 2.81
N PRO A 571 40.37 3.29 4.10
CA PRO A 571 39.61 3.84 5.21
C PRO A 571 39.90 5.33 5.40
N ASP A 572 38.89 6.11 5.76
CA ASP A 572 39.02 7.53 6.07
C ASP A 572 39.41 7.76 7.55
N GLU A 573 39.72 9.01 7.92
CA GLU A 573 40.10 9.32 9.32
C GLU A 573 38.98 8.98 10.32
N THR A 574 37.72 9.06 9.90
CA THR A 574 36.53 8.74 10.71
C THR A 574 36.51 7.25 11.06
N PHE A 575 36.76 6.38 10.10
CA PHE A 575 36.84 4.94 10.30
C PHE A 575 37.91 4.58 11.33
N TYR A 576 39.12 5.13 11.21
CA TYR A 576 40.20 4.85 12.16
C TYR A 576 39.88 5.32 13.58
N HIS A 577 39.18 6.46 13.71
CA HIS A 577 38.78 6.97 15.01
C HIS A 577 37.75 6.05 15.69
N GLU A 578 36.69 5.67 14.97
CA GLU A 578 35.64 4.78 15.51
C GLU A 578 36.20 3.37 15.79
N LEU A 579 37.14 2.88 14.97
CA LEU A 579 37.83 1.60 15.19
C LEU A 579 38.63 1.60 16.50
N GLU A 580 39.41 2.66 16.74
CA GLU A 580 40.23 2.75 17.95
C GLU A 580 39.37 2.92 19.21
N ASP A 581 38.30 3.73 19.11
CA ASP A 581 37.32 3.87 20.19
C ASP A 581 36.65 2.52 20.53
N ALA A 582 36.26 1.75 19.52
CA ALA A 582 35.69 0.41 19.71
C ALA A 582 36.70 -0.56 20.34
N ARG A 583 37.97 -0.55 19.89
CA ARG A 583 39.04 -1.36 20.50
C ARG A 583 39.28 -1.03 21.97
N ILE A 584 39.21 0.25 22.33
CA ILE A 584 39.35 0.69 23.74
C ILE A 584 38.15 0.21 24.57
N LYS A 585 36.94 0.26 24.00
CA LYS A 585 35.71 -0.13 24.69
C LYS A 585 35.66 -1.64 24.98
N TYR A 586 36.08 -2.49 24.04
CA TYR A 586 35.92 -3.95 24.13
C TYR A 586 37.22 -4.71 24.42
N GLN A 587 38.01 -4.26 25.38
CA GLN A 587 39.25 -4.96 25.73
C GLN A 587 39.00 -6.21 26.57
N LEU A 588 39.55 -7.34 26.12
CA LEU A 588 39.57 -8.58 26.89
C LEU A 588 40.56 -8.47 28.06
N SER A 589 40.05 -8.51 29.29
CA SER A 589 40.83 -8.41 30.54
C SER A 589 41.82 -9.55 30.76
#